data_AF-A0A833JF49-F1
#
_entry.id   AF-A0A833JF49-F1
#
_cell.length_a   1.000
_cell.length_b   1.000
_cell.length_c   1.000
_cell.angle_alpha   90.00
_cell.angle_beta   90.00
_cell.angle_gamma   90.00
#
_symmetry.space_group_name_H-M   'P 1'
#
loop_
_entity.id
_entity.type
_entity.pdbx_description
1 polymer ?
#
loop_
_entity_poly.entity_id
_entity_poly.type
_entity_poly.pdbx_seq_one_letter_code
_entity_poly.pdbx_strand_id
1 'polypeptide(L)'
;MKKITLAFPIFVIITLIFIFYIFLPSNSRQNIEKASYIKEKKEVNIDKPIIIKHTQDIPKNENEISEADLKEIKEFVMTMKDNYSKLNFDKDFQEEISKLYERKKLISLIFKNILLDNSFAKKISEEEQAYARVFSIKALKEIALLGDKEPLVSTIQELSIHLQNRDILNNGEKADLEDLLNEYLDINDTKEITENIVEHLKTLGFNKNIKNKEIVGIYDNSFYFYLVGKIGREKAKKLLEKHIDS
;
A
#
# COMPACT_ATOMS: atom_id res chain seq x y z
N MET A 1 17.70 -10.04 -54.12
CA MET A 1 18.27 -9.87 -52.77
C MET A 1 18.61 -8.40 -52.57
N LYS A 2 17.85 -7.66 -51.75
CA LYS A 2 18.06 -6.22 -51.51
C LYS A 2 19.19 -6.06 -50.48
N LYS A 3 20.28 -5.38 -50.86
CA LYS A 3 21.35 -4.99 -49.94
C LYS A 3 20.81 -3.90 -49.02
N ILE A 4 20.53 -4.26 -47.76
CA ILE A 4 20.24 -3.26 -46.73
C ILE A 4 21.57 -2.58 -46.41
N THR A 5 21.69 -1.31 -46.81
CA THR A 5 22.83 -0.45 -46.52
C THR A 5 22.96 -0.26 -45.01
N LEU A 6 24.11 -0.65 -44.46
CA LEU A 6 24.48 -0.62 -43.03
C LEU A 6 24.37 0.76 -42.36
N ALA A 7 24.12 1.83 -43.13
CA ALA A 7 23.99 3.19 -42.64
C ALA A 7 22.71 3.43 -41.80
N PHE A 8 21.62 2.72 -42.09
CA PHE A 8 20.36 2.90 -41.38
C PHE A 8 20.41 2.45 -39.90
N PRO A 9 20.93 1.26 -39.53
CA PRO A 9 21.01 0.87 -38.12
C PRO A 9 21.99 1.74 -37.31
N ILE A 10 23.07 2.22 -37.92
CA ILE A 10 24.05 3.09 -37.24
C ILE A 10 23.41 4.44 -36.88
N PHE A 11 22.60 5.01 -37.78
CA PHE A 11 21.90 6.27 -37.52
C PHE A 11 20.91 6.15 -36.34
N VAL A 12 20.18 5.03 -36.25
CA VAL A 12 19.25 4.75 -35.15
C VAL A 12 19.97 4.62 -33.80
N ILE A 13 21.14 3.96 -33.78
CA ILE A 13 21.93 3.82 -32.55
C ILE A 13 22.46 5.18 -32.06
N ILE A 14 22.96 6.02 -32.97
CA ILE A 14 23.46 7.36 -32.63
C ILE A 14 22.34 8.25 -32.09
N THR A 15 21.14 8.19 -32.69
CA THR A 15 19.98 8.96 -32.21
C THR A 15 19.53 8.51 -30.82
N LEU A 16 19.52 7.21 -30.54
CA LEU A 16 19.19 6.69 -29.22
C LEU A 16 20.20 7.12 -28.14
N ILE A 17 21.50 7.12 -28.45
CA ILE A 17 22.53 7.61 -27.52
C ILE A 17 22.37 9.10 -27.24
N PHE A 18 22.03 9.90 -28.27
CA PHE A 18 21.83 11.34 -28.12
C PHE A 18 20.60 11.68 -27.27
N ILE A 19 19.49 10.95 -27.46
CA ILE A 19 18.29 11.06 -26.61
C ILE A 19 18.63 10.67 -25.16
N PHE A 20 19.42 9.61 -24.96
CA PHE A 20 19.84 9.16 -23.64
C PHE A 20 20.72 10.22 -22.93
N TYR A 21 21.56 10.95 -23.67
CA TYR A 21 22.42 12.00 -23.11
C TYR A 21 21.66 13.28 -22.75
N ILE A 22 20.59 13.60 -23.49
CA ILE A 22 19.73 14.77 -23.20
C ILE A 22 18.76 14.50 -22.04
N PHE A 23 18.30 13.25 -21.88
CA PHE A 23 17.29 12.88 -20.88
C PHE A 23 17.85 12.28 -19.57
N LEU A 24 19.18 12.17 -19.42
CA LEU A 24 19.75 11.88 -18.10
C LEU A 24 19.80 13.16 -17.25
N PRO A 25 19.21 13.18 -16.04
CA PRO A 25 19.33 14.31 -15.15
C PRO A 25 20.78 14.44 -14.65
N SER A 26 21.46 15.53 -15.04
CA SER A 26 22.72 15.91 -14.42
C SER A 26 22.43 16.43 -13.01
N ASN A 27 22.66 15.63 -11.98
CA ASN A 27 22.85 16.18 -10.64
C ASN A 27 23.82 15.30 -9.86
N SER A 28 25.11 15.52 -10.10
CA SER A 28 26.11 15.32 -9.07
C SER A 28 27.15 16.43 -9.17
N ARG A 29 27.42 17.05 -8.00
CA ARG A 29 28.56 17.89 -7.62
C ARG A 29 28.42 19.41 -7.76
N GLN A 30 28.09 20.03 -6.62
CA GLN A 30 28.70 21.22 -5.97
C GLN A 30 27.80 21.49 -4.74
N ASN A 31 28.23 21.49 -3.48
CA ASN A 31 29.38 22.15 -2.87
C ASN A 31 29.82 21.42 -1.59
N ILE A 32 31.13 21.32 -1.40
CA ILE A 32 31.77 21.20 -0.10
C ILE A 32 32.22 22.62 0.24
N GLU A 33 31.61 23.26 1.24
CA GLU A 33 32.27 24.33 1.99
C GLU A 33 32.04 24.12 3.49
N LYS A 34 33.16 24.12 4.21
CA LYS A 34 33.28 23.97 5.65
C LYS A 34 32.78 25.23 6.36
N ALA A 35 32.04 25.07 7.45
CA ALA A 35 32.11 25.99 8.57
C ALA A 35 32.00 25.21 9.89
N SER A 36 33.11 25.24 10.62
CA SER A 36 33.33 24.64 11.93
C SER A 36 32.94 25.60 13.06
N TYR A 37 32.33 25.03 14.11
CA TYR A 37 32.15 25.50 15.51
C TYR A 37 31.43 26.84 15.79
N ILE A 38 30.46 26.82 16.75
CA ILE A 38 30.58 27.40 18.10
C ILE A 38 29.19 27.50 18.81
N LYS A 39 29.18 27.08 20.10
CA LYS A 39 28.35 27.47 21.27
C LYS A 39 27.00 26.79 21.58
N GLU A 40 27.06 26.01 22.66
CA GLU A 40 26.05 25.93 23.73
C GLU A 40 25.45 27.29 24.12
N LYS A 41 24.13 27.34 24.31
CA LYS A 41 23.52 27.73 25.60
C LYS A 41 22.00 27.53 25.65
N LYS A 42 21.59 26.87 26.75
CA LYS A 42 20.38 27.06 27.57
C LYS A 42 19.03 26.53 27.06
N GLU A 43 18.69 25.38 27.64
CA GLU A 43 17.47 25.12 28.43
C GLU A 43 16.23 25.96 28.11
N VAL A 44 15.22 25.30 27.55
CA VAL A 44 13.83 25.52 27.95
C VAL A 44 13.26 24.17 28.37
N ASN A 45 13.01 24.08 29.67
CA ASN A 45 12.33 23.01 30.36
C ASN A 45 10.85 23.03 29.97
N ILE A 46 10.36 21.97 29.31
CA ILE A 46 8.92 21.65 29.24
C ILE A 46 8.78 20.17 29.59
N ASP A 47 8.41 19.97 30.86
CA ASP A 47 7.84 18.82 31.54
C ASP A 47 7.63 17.50 30.78
N LYS A 48 8.36 16.49 31.27
CA LYS A 48 8.01 15.07 31.48
C LYS A 48 7.33 14.30 30.34
N PRO A 49 7.96 13.24 29.80
CA PRO A 49 7.24 12.22 29.04
C PRO A 49 6.26 11.49 29.97
N ILE A 50 5.01 11.36 29.54
CA ILE A 50 3.99 10.53 30.18
C ILE A 50 4.48 9.08 30.12
N ILE A 51 5.02 8.58 31.23
CA ILE A 51 5.29 7.16 31.42
C ILE A 51 3.96 6.52 31.82
N ILE A 52 3.28 5.88 30.87
CA ILE A 52 2.15 5.02 31.16
C ILE A 52 2.70 3.72 31.76
N LYS A 53 2.72 3.63 33.10
CA LYS A 53 2.91 2.36 33.80
C LYS A 53 1.59 1.59 33.80
N HIS A 54 1.45 0.62 32.92
CA HIS A 54 0.50 -0.48 33.14
C HIS A 54 1.24 -1.62 33.85
N THR A 55 1.10 -1.66 35.18
CA THR A 55 1.30 -2.90 35.93
C THR A 55 -0.08 -3.39 36.35
N GLN A 56 -0.65 -4.22 35.51
CA GLN A 56 -1.65 -5.19 35.90
C GLN A 56 -1.16 -6.51 35.30
N ASP A 57 -1.18 -7.58 36.09
CA ASP A 57 -0.89 -8.92 35.62
C ASP A 57 -1.91 -9.28 34.52
N ILE A 58 -1.46 -9.14 33.27
CA ILE A 58 -2.21 -9.50 32.07
C ILE A 58 -1.80 -10.94 31.72
N PRO A 59 -2.75 -11.86 31.49
CA PRO A 59 -2.46 -13.21 31.04
C PRO A 59 -1.63 -13.18 29.74
N LYS A 60 -0.68 -14.11 29.60
CA LYS A 60 0.27 -14.23 28.48
C LYS A 60 -0.40 -14.06 27.09
N ASN A 61 -0.22 -12.86 26.53
CA ASN A 61 -0.07 -12.47 25.13
C ASN A 61 -0.69 -13.37 24.04
N GLU A 62 -1.98 -13.22 23.76
CA GLU A 62 -2.64 -13.78 22.55
C GLU A 62 -2.25 -13.04 21.25
N ASN A 63 -1.48 -11.95 21.35
CA ASN A 63 -1.10 -11.08 20.22
C ASN A 63 0.35 -11.26 19.74
N GLU A 64 1.08 -12.26 20.24
CA GLU A 64 2.47 -12.47 19.83
C GLU A 64 2.55 -13.39 18.60
N ILE A 65 3.00 -12.84 17.47
CA ILE A 65 3.20 -13.59 16.23
C ILE A 65 4.38 -14.55 16.45
N SER A 66 4.11 -15.85 16.40
CA SER A 66 5.14 -16.88 16.61
C SER A 66 5.90 -17.19 15.31
N GLU A 67 7.11 -17.73 15.43
CA GLU A 67 7.89 -18.19 14.26
C GLU A 67 7.17 -19.29 13.46
N ALA A 68 6.32 -20.09 14.11
CA ALA A 68 5.48 -21.07 13.42
C ALA A 68 4.45 -20.39 12.50
N ASP A 69 3.89 -19.26 12.92
CA ASP A 69 2.92 -18.50 12.14
C ASP A 69 3.58 -17.86 10.93
N LEU A 70 4.77 -17.30 11.13
CA LEU A 70 5.56 -16.74 10.04
C LEU A 70 5.91 -17.80 9.00
N LYS A 71 6.25 -19.01 9.45
CA LYS A 71 6.53 -20.15 8.57
C LYS A 71 5.28 -20.57 7.78
N GLU A 72 4.13 -20.68 8.45
CA GLU A 72 2.86 -21.01 7.80
C GLU A 72 2.48 -19.97 6.73
N ILE A 73 2.61 -18.67 7.03
CA ILE A 73 2.35 -17.61 6.04
C ILE A 73 3.37 -17.62 4.89
N LYS A 74 4.64 -17.94 5.16
CA LYS A 74 5.65 -18.12 4.10
C LYS A 74 5.26 -19.27 3.17
N GLU A 75 4.87 -20.42 3.72
CA GLU A 75 4.41 -21.59 2.95
C GLU A 75 3.14 -21.27 2.14
N PHE A 76 2.20 -20.53 2.74
CA PHE A 76 1.01 -20.02 2.05
C PHE A 76 1.38 -19.15 0.85
N VAL A 77 2.25 -18.14 1.03
CA VAL A 77 2.66 -17.23 -0.05
C VAL A 77 3.33 -17.99 -1.20
N MET A 78 4.23 -18.93 -0.88
CA MET A 78 4.90 -19.74 -1.90
C MET A 78 3.92 -20.64 -2.66
N THR A 79 2.99 -21.27 -1.94
CA THR A 79 1.96 -22.12 -2.56
C THR A 79 1.06 -21.32 -3.49
N MET A 80 0.62 -20.13 -3.06
CA MET A 80 -0.22 -19.24 -3.88
C MET A 80 0.53 -18.73 -5.10
N LYS A 81 1.83 -18.40 -4.96
CA LYS A 81 2.68 -18.01 -6.08
C LYS A 81 2.75 -19.12 -7.13
N ASP A 82 3.06 -20.34 -6.72
CA ASP A 82 3.19 -21.50 -7.62
C ASP A 82 1.87 -21.86 -8.32
N ASN A 83 0.75 -21.49 -7.71
CA ASN A 83 -0.59 -21.74 -8.22
C ASN A 83 -1.19 -20.56 -8.98
N TYR A 84 -0.52 -19.40 -9.03
CA TYR A 84 -1.13 -18.14 -9.48
C TYR A 84 -1.68 -18.19 -10.93
N SER A 85 -1.07 -19.00 -11.80
CA SER A 85 -1.51 -19.16 -13.18
C SER A 85 -2.56 -20.25 -13.40
N LYS A 86 -3.03 -20.93 -12.34
CA LYS A 86 -4.01 -22.01 -12.44
C LYS A 86 -5.40 -21.43 -12.62
N LEU A 87 -6.23 -22.11 -13.44
CA LEU A 87 -7.60 -21.68 -13.74
C LEU A 87 -8.49 -21.53 -12.49
N ASN A 88 -8.22 -22.29 -11.44
CA ASN A 88 -9.00 -22.29 -10.19
C ASN A 88 -8.38 -21.44 -9.08
N PHE A 89 -7.35 -20.64 -9.39
CA PHE A 89 -6.55 -19.93 -8.38
C PHE A 89 -7.42 -19.14 -7.38
N ASP A 90 -8.35 -18.30 -7.85
CA ASP A 90 -9.14 -17.45 -6.95
C ASP A 90 -10.02 -18.26 -6.00
N LYS A 91 -10.59 -19.38 -6.47
CA LYS A 91 -11.37 -20.29 -5.63
C LYS A 91 -10.50 -20.97 -4.57
N ASP A 92 -9.36 -21.52 -5.00
CA ASP A 92 -8.43 -22.20 -4.10
C ASP A 92 -7.87 -21.22 -3.05
N PHE A 93 -7.56 -19.99 -3.46
CA PHE A 93 -7.11 -18.92 -2.58
C PHE A 93 -8.15 -18.60 -1.51
N GLN A 94 -9.41 -18.40 -1.91
CA GLN A 94 -10.52 -18.13 -0.98
C GLN A 94 -10.70 -19.25 0.05
N GLU A 95 -10.69 -20.51 -0.40
CA GLU A 95 -10.83 -21.67 0.49
C GLU A 95 -9.68 -21.74 1.51
N GLU A 96 -8.44 -21.48 1.07
CA GLU A 96 -7.27 -21.50 1.96
C GLU A 96 -7.30 -20.34 2.98
N ILE A 97 -7.68 -19.13 2.56
CA ILE A 97 -7.83 -18.00 3.51
C ILE A 97 -8.94 -18.27 4.52
N SER A 98 -10.09 -18.81 4.10
CA SER A 98 -11.17 -19.15 5.02
C SER A 98 -10.71 -20.13 6.09
N LYS A 99 -10.06 -21.24 5.70
CA LYS A 99 -9.53 -22.24 6.63
C LYS A 99 -8.47 -21.64 7.57
N LEU A 100 -7.56 -20.84 7.04
CA LEU A 100 -6.48 -20.24 7.80
C LEU A 100 -7.03 -19.25 8.83
N TYR A 101 -7.99 -18.41 8.44
CA TYR A 101 -8.57 -17.37 9.30
C TYR A 101 -9.51 -17.94 10.37
N GLU A 102 -10.26 -18.99 10.05
CA GLU A 102 -11.06 -19.73 11.03
C GLU A 102 -10.19 -20.39 12.10
N ARG A 103 -9.06 -20.97 11.69
CA ARG A 103 -8.09 -21.58 12.62
C ARG A 103 -7.38 -20.54 13.48
N LYS A 104 -7.03 -19.39 12.89
CA LYS A 104 -6.17 -18.40 13.55
C LYS A 104 -6.49 -16.96 13.11
N LYS A 105 -7.23 -16.23 13.94
CA LYS A 105 -7.58 -14.83 13.67
C LYS A 105 -6.37 -13.90 13.54
N LEU A 106 -5.27 -14.21 14.24
CA LEU A 106 -4.02 -13.43 14.21
C LEU A 106 -3.39 -13.31 12.81
N ILE A 107 -3.75 -14.15 11.83
CA ILE A 107 -3.19 -14.03 10.47
C ILE A 107 -3.48 -12.69 9.81
N SER A 108 -4.59 -12.04 10.16
CA SER A 108 -4.96 -10.73 9.61
C SER A 108 -3.92 -9.67 9.99
N LEU A 109 -3.37 -9.76 11.21
CA LEU A 109 -2.27 -8.94 11.68
C LEU A 109 -0.97 -9.21 10.90
N ILE A 110 -0.71 -10.46 10.51
CA ILE A 110 0.48 -10.81 9.72
C ILE A 110 0.38 -10.19 8.31
N PHE A 111 -0.78 -10.34 7.64
CA PHE A 111 -1.02 -9.73 6.32
C PHE A 111 -0.93 -8.21 6.36
N LYS A 112 -1.49 -7.59 7.40
CA LYS A 112 -1.33 -6.16 7.66
C LYS A 112 0.15 -5.76 7.81
N ASN A 113 0.92 -6.49 8.62
CA ASN A 113 2.33 -6.19 8.86
C ASN A 113 3.20 -6.35 7.60
N ILE A 114 2.86 -7.29 6.69
CA ILE A 114 3.51 -7.40 5.37
C ILE A 114 3.37 -6.10 4.57
N LEU A 115 2.23 -5.41 4.69
CA LEU A 115 1.96 -4.18 3.93
C LEU A 115 2.57 -2.94 4.58
N LEU A 116 2.58 -2.87 5.91
CA LEU A 116 3.04 -1.70 6.68
C LEU A 116 4.56 -1.66 6.92
N ASP A 117 5.21 -2.83 6.94
CA ASP A 117 6.65 -2.94 7.23
C ASP A 117 7.39 -3.75 6.16
N ASN A 118 8.19 -3.04 5.34
CA ASN A 118 9.02 -3.65 4.31
C ASN A 118 10.06 -4.65 4.88
N SER A 119 10.53 -4.45 6.11
CA SER A 119 11.44 -5.40 6.76
C SER A 119 10.70 -6.68 7.17
N PHE A 120 9.45 -6.56 7.58
CA PHE A 120 8.57 -7.71 7.86
C PHE A 120 8.24 -8.48 6.58
N ALA A 121 7.91 -7.77 5.49
CA ALA A 121 7.69 -8.39 4.18
C ALA A 121 8.92 -9.19 3.70
N LYS A 122 10.13 -8.65 3.92
CA LYS A 122 11.39 -9.35 3.64
C LYS A 122 11.56 -10.60 4.51
N LYS A 123 11.20 -10.54 5.79
CA LYS A 123 11.27 -11.70 6.70
C LYS A 123 10.36 -12.84 6.22
N ILE A 124 9.16 -12.51 5.74
CA ILE A 124 8.20 -13.50 5.23
C ILE A 124 8.66 -14.08 3.90
N SER A 125 9.05 -13.22 2.95
CA SER A 125 9.06 -13.60 1.53
C SER A 125 10.39 -13.39 0.81
N GLU A 126 11.46 -12.95 1.47
CA GLU A 126 12.78 -12.69 0.87
C GLU A 126 12.69 -12.01 -0.53
N GLU A 127 12.89 -12.75 -1.62
CA GLU A 127 12.85 -12.25 -3.00
C GLU A 127 11.42 -12.04 -3.54
N GLU A 128 10.43 -12.74 -2.96
CA GLU A 128 9.03 -12.80 -3.40
C GLU A 128 8.13 -11.78 -2.66
N GLN A 129 8.68 -10.64 -2.25
CA GLN A 129 7.96 -9.61 -1.51
C GLN A 129 6.72 -9.11 -2.25
N ALA A 130 6.79 -8.95 -3.57
CA ALA A 130 5.65 -8.49 -4.37
C ALA A 130 4.46 -9.44 -4.26
N TYR A 131 4.69 -10.75 -4.36
CA TYR A 131 3.64 -11.75 -4.18
C TYR A 131 3.07 -11.74 -2.77
N ALA A 132 3.92 -11.62 -1.75
CA ALA A 132 3.45 -11.53 -0.37
C ALA A 132 2.52 -10.33 -0.15
N ARG A 133 2.84 -9.17 -0.74
CA ARG A 133 2.00 -7.96 -0.65
C ARG A 133 0.67 -8.14 -1.38
N VAL A 134 0.69 -8.58 -2.64
CA VAL A 134 -0.52 -8.86 -3.43
C VAL A 134 -1.44 -9.86 -2.74
N PHE A 135 -0.88 -10.96 -2.23
CA PHE A 135 -1.67 -11.96 -1.51
C PHE A 135 -2.14 -11.48 -0.15
N SER A 136 -1.41 -10.59 0.53
CA SER A 136 -1.89 -9.97 1.76
C SER A 136 -3.11 -9.08 1.50
N ILE A 137 -3.10 -8.29 0.42
CA ILE A 137 -4.24 -7.46 0.03
C ILE A 137 -5.46 -8.32 -0.30
N LYS A 138 -5.30 -9.33 -1.16
CA LYS A 138 -6.36 -10.31 -1.47
C LYS A 138 -6.87 -11.02 -0.21
N ALA A 139 -5.99 -11.40 0.71
CA ALA A 139 -6.38 -12.06 1.95
C ALA A 139 -7.21 -11.15 2.87
N LEU A 140 -6.84 -9.87 2.98
CA LEU A 140 -7.62 -8.89 3.75
C LEU A 140 -9.02 -8.67 3.15
N LYS A 141 -9.15 -8.69 1.82
CA LYS A 141 -10.46 -8.70 1.14
C LYS A 141 -11.30 -9.92 1.52
N GLU A 142 -10.73 -11.12 1.42
CA GLU A 142 -11.45 -12.35 1.75
C GLU A 142 -11.86 -12.40 3.23
N ILE A 143 -10.99 -11.95 4.15
CA ILE A 143 -11.31 -11.83 5.58
C ILE A 143 -12.48 -10.84 5.80
N ALA A 144 -12.52 -9.73 5.06
CA ALA A 144 -13.61 -8.78 5.11
C ALA A 144 -14.94 -9.36 4.59
N LEU A 145 -14.89 -10.22 3.55
CA LEU A 145 -16.04 -10.96 3.05
C LEU A 145 -16.55 -12.03 4.05
N LEU A 146 -15.68 -12.55 4.91
CA LEU A 146 -16.04 -13.43 6.03
C LEU A 146 -16.68 -12.68 7.21
N GLY A 147 -16.84 -11.35 7.10
CA GLY A 147 -17.54 -10.51 8.06
C GLY A 147 -16.63 -9.67 8.96
N ASP A 148 -15.31 -9.80 8.85
CA ASP A 148 -14.35 -8.99 9.61
C ASP A 148 -13.69 -7.94 8.72
N LYS A 149 -14.36 -6.79 8.57
CA LYS A 149 -13.86 -5.68 7.75
C LYS A 149 -12.72 -4.89 8.40
N GLU A 150 -12.51 -5.02 9.71
CA GLU A 150 -11.59 -4.16 10.47
C GLU A 150 -10.15 -4.26 9.96
N PRO A 151 -9.57 -5.45 9.71
CA PRO A 151 -8.18 -5.54 9.26
C PRO A 151 -7.92 -4.84 7.93
N LEU A 152 -8.87 -4.91 6.98
CA LEU A 152 -8.76 -4.20 5.70
C LEU A 152 -8.82 -2.68 5.92
N VAL A 153 -9.81 -2.22 6.70
CA VAL A 153 -10.01 -0.80 6.98
C VAL A 153 -8.83 -0.19 7.73
N SER A 154 -8.35 -0.82 8.80
CA SER A 154 -7.23 -0.28 9.58
C SER A 154 -5.91 -0.34 8.83
N THR A 155 -5.72 -1.34 7.94
CA THR A 155 -4.55 -1.35 7.03
C THR A 155 -4.56 -0.16 6.08
N ILE A 156 -5.72 0.17 5.48
CA ILE A 156 -5.86 1.36 4.61
C ILE A 156 -5.55 2.63 5.40
N GLN A 157 -6.14 2.79 6.59
CA GLN A 157 -5.93 3.95 7.43
C GLN A 157 -4.44 4.12 7.80
N GLU A 158 -3.80 3.08 8.31
CA GLU A 158 -2.41 3.13 8.76
C GLU A 158 -1.44 3.34 7.60
N LEU A 159 -1.64 2.65 6.47
CA LEU A 159 -0.81 2.84 5.28
C LEU A 159 -0.96 4.25 4.73
N SER A 160 -2.20 4.75 4.66
CA SER A 160 -2.48 6.13 4.22
C SER A 160 -1.78 7.15 5.12
N ILE A 161 -1.91 7.05 6.45
CA ILE A 161 -1.24 7.94 7.41
C ILE A 161 0.29 7.87 7.25
N HIS A 162 0.84 6.67 7.14
CA HIS A 162 2.27 6.45 6.98
C HIS A 162 2.80 7.13 5.71
N LEU A 163 2.09 7.01 4.60
CA LEU A 163 2.46 7.59 3.32
C LEU A 163 2.27 9.12 3.29
N GLN A 164 1.21 9.65 3.91
CA GLN A 164 0.97 11.10 3.99
C GLN A 164 2.12 11.87 4.64
N ASN A 165 2.86 11.24 5.56
CA ASN A 165 3.96 11.85 6.31
C ASN A 165 5.32 11.71 5.61
N ARG A 166 5.38 11.13 4.39
CA ARG A 166 6.63 10.95 3.63
C ARG A 166 6.76 12.00 2.53
N ASP A 167 7.99 12.49 2.35
CA ASP A 167 8.34 13.41 1.26
C ASP A 167 8.38 12.71 -0.11
N ILE A 168 8.79 11.45 -0.12
CA ILE A 168 8.87 10.62 -1.33
C ILE A 168 8.11 9.33 -1.08
N LEU A 169 7.17 9.05 -1.98
CA LEU A 169 6.34 7.86 -1.95
C LEU A 169 6.93 6.78 -2.88
N ASN A 170 7.08 5.56 -2.36
CA ASN A 170 7.47 4.41 -3.17
C ASN A 170 6.30 3.97 -4.08
N ASN A 171 6.57 3.70 -5.36
CA ASN A 171 5.53 3.28 -6.31
C ASN A 171 4.82 1.97 -5.90
N GLY A 172 5.53 1.04 -5.26
CA GLY A 172 4.92 -0.17 -4.72
C GLY A 172 3.90 0.17 -3.64
N GLU A 173 4.29 0.95 -2.62
CA GLU A 173 3.39 1.34 -1.53
C GLU A 173 2.18 2.16 -2.01
N LYS A 174 2.35 2.96 -3.08
CA LYS A 174 1.22 3.64 -3.75
C LYS A 174 0.24 2.64 -4.35
N ALA A 175 0.76 1.67 -5.10
CA ALA A 175 -0.05 0.62 -5.71
C ALA A 175 -0.76 -0.21 -4.64
N ASP A 176 -0.09 -0.53 -3.53
CA ASP A 176 -0.73 -1.26 -2.43
C ASP A 176 -1.89 -0.47 -1.82
N LEU A 177 -1.76 0.85 -1.65
CA LEU A 177 -2.86 1.69 -1.15
C LEU A 177 -4.02 1.73 -2.16
N GLU A 178 -3.72 1.89 -3.46
CA GLU A 178 -4.73 1.87 -4.53
C GLU A 178 -5.48 0.53 -4.56
N ASP A 179 -4.76 -0.59 -4.51
CA ASP A 179 -5.32 -1.93 -4.51
C ASP A 179 -6.18 -2.17 -3.26
N LEU A 180 -5.71 -1.80 -2.06
CA LEU A 180 -6.51 -1.92 -0.84
C LEU A 180 -7.82 -1.10 -0.90
N LEU A 181 -7.76 0.12 -1.45
CA LEU A 181 -8.97 0.93 -1.64
C LEU A 181 -9.94 0.27 -2.62
N ASN A 182 -9.43 -0.27 -3.73
CA ASN A 182 -10.24 -0.99 -4.70
C ASN A 182 -10.89 -2.23 -4.07
N GLU A 183 -10.14 -3.01 -3.29
CA GLU A 183 -10.68 -4.17 -2.57
C GLU A 183 -11.78 -3.79 -1.58
N TYR A 184 -11.62 -2.67 -0.85
CA TYR A 184 -12.68 -2.16 0.01
C TYR A 184 -13.93 -1.75 -0.78
N LEU A 185 -13.77 -1.07 -1.91
CA LEU A 185 -14.91 -0.63 -2.74
C LEU A 185 -15.66 -1.82 -3.35
N ASP A 186 -14.95 -2.88 -3.71
CA ASP A 186 -15.51 -4.09 -4.31
C ASP A 186 -16.39 -4.90 -3.36
N ILE A 187 -16.08 -4.91 -2.06
CA ILE A 187 -16.84 -5.67 -1.05
C ILE A 187 -18.04 -4.91 -0.47
N ASN A 188 -18.17 -3.62 -0.79
CA ASN A 188 -19.26 -2.78 -0.28
C ASN A 188 -20.30 -2.52 -1.37
N ASP A 189 -21.55 -2.32 -0.95
CA ASP A 189 -22.64 -2.08 -1.88
C ASP A 189 -22.48 -0.70 -2.54
N THR A 190 -22.63 -0.65 -3.87
CA THR A 190 -22.45 0.59 -4.63
C THR A 190 -23.44 1.67 -4.18
N LYS A 191 -24.70 1.31 -3.88
CA LYS A 191 -25.70 2.29 -3.45
C LYS A 191 -25.30 2.88 -2.10
N GLU A 192 -24.90 2.04 -1.15
CA GLU A 192 -24.36 2.46 0.15
C GLU A 192 -23.18 3.44 -0.02
N ILE A 193 -22.20 3.10 -0.88
CA ILE A 193 -21.05 3.97 -1.18
C ILE A 193 -21.53 5.32 -1.74
N THR A 194 -22.46 5.32 -2.70
CA THR A 194 -22.90 6.57 -3.34
C THR A 194 -23.71 7.47 -2.41
N GLU A 195 -24.52 6.89 -1.52
CA GLU A 195 -25.35 7.65 -0.58
C GLU A 195 -24.52 8.18 0.59
N ASN A 196 -23.50 7.44 1.04
CA ASN A 196 -22.71 7.73 2.24
C ASN A 196 -21.22 7.97 1.96
N ILE A 197 -20.87 8.47 0.77
CA ILE A 197 -19.47 8.55 0.30
C ILE A 197 -18.53 9.27 1.28
N VAL A 198 -19.00 10.32 1.95
CA VAL A 198 -18.21 11.08 2.94
C VAL A 198 -17.86 10.22 4.15
N GLU A 199 -18.77 9.35 4.57
CA GLU A 199 -18.56 8.46 5.71
C GLU A 199 -17.59 7.33 5.35
N HIS A 200 -17.70 6.76 4.14
CA HIS A 200 -16.72 5.80 3.64
C HIS A 200 -15.32 6.41 3.54
N LEU A 201 -15.19 7.61 2.96
CA LEU A 201 -13.90 8.31 2.89
C LEU A 201 -13.29 8.53 4.29
N LYS A 202 -14.08 9.02 5.25
CA LYS A 202 -13.62 9.20 6.64
C LYS A 202 -13.22 7.87 7.29
N THR A 203 -14.01 6.82 7.07
CA THR A 203 -13.73 5.47 7.57
C THR A 203 -12.41 4.95 7.02
N LEU A 204 -12.06 5.27 5.78
CA LEU A 204 -10.79 4.89 5.18
C LEU A 204 -9.63 5.83 5.53
N GLY A 205 -9.84 6.78 6.45
CA GLY A 205 -8.80 7.71 6.90
C GLY A 205 -8.60 8.93 5.97
N PHE A 206 -9.43 9.11 4.94
CA PHE A 206 -9.37 10.31 4.12
C PHE A 206 -9.90 11.52 4.91
N ASN A 207 -9.14 12.62 4.83
CA ASN A 207 -9.58 13.91 5.34
C ASN A 207 -9.16 15.03 4.38
N LYS A 208 -9.94 16.11 4.31
CA LYS A 208 -9.65 17.26 3.43
C LYS A 208 -8.37 18.04 3.80
N ASN A 209 -7.75 17.74 4.93
CA ASN A 209 -6.53 18.40 5.39
C ASN A 209 -5.25 17.65 4.99
N ILE A 210 -5.37 16.53 4.25
CA ILE A 210 -4.22 15.81 3.71
C ILE A 210 -3.44 16.75 2.79
N LYS A 211 -2.20 17.07 3.17
CA LYS A 211 -1.33 17.96 2.39
C LYS A 211 -0.66 17.26 1.21
N ASN A 212 -0.47 15.95 1.29
CA ASN A 212 0.16 15.17 0.24
C ASN A 212 -0.83 14.95 -0.91
N LYS A 213 -0.65 15.71 -2.00
CA LYS A 213 -1.53 15.67 -3.18
C LYS A 213 -1.55 14.32 -3.89
N GLU A 214 -0.46 13.56 -3.82
CA GLU A 214 -0.43 12.22 -4.43
C GLU A 214 -1.36 11.26 -3.69
N ILE A 215 -1.41 11.34 -2.35
CA ILE A 215 -2.36 10.54 -1.56
C ILE A 215 -3.79 10.96 -1.86
N VAL A 216 -4.08 12.26 -1.93
CA VAL A 216 -5.41 12.75 -2.34
C VAL A 216 -5.79 12.19 -3.71
N GLY A 217 -4.85 12.21 -4.67
CA GLY A 217 -5.05 11.65 -6.00
C GLY A 217 -5.31 10.14 -6.01
N ILE A 218 -4.69 9.37 -5.11
CA ILE A 218 -4.97 7.93 -4.98
C ILE A 218 -6.42 7.70 -4.55
N TYR A 219 -6.90 8.39 -3.51
CA TYR A 219 -8.32 8.28 -3.10
C TYR A 219 -9.27 8.72 -4.20
N ASP A 220 -8.99 9.85 -4.87
CA ASP A 220 -9.83 10.35 -5.96
C ASP A 220 -9.91 9.34 -7.10
N ASN A 221 -8.77 8.83 -7.57
CA ASN A 221 -8.71 7.88 -8.67
C ASN A 221 -9.40 6.56 -8.34
N SER A 222 -9.13 5.96 -7.17
CA SER A 222 -9.77 4.68 -6.77
C SER A 222 -11.29 4.81 -6.73
N PHE A 223 -11.82 5.85 -6.08
CA PHE A 223 -13.26 6.08 -6.04
C PHE A 223 -13.82 6.45 -7.41
N TYR A 224 -13.12 7.26 -8.20
CA TYR A 224 -13.57 7.70 -9.52
C TYR A 224 -13.71 6.51 -10.47
N PHE A 225 -12.68 5.68 -10.61
CA PHE A 225 -12.71 4.55 -11.54
C PHE A 225 -13.73 3.50 -11.12
N TYR A 226 -13.84 3.21 -9.81
CA TYR A 226 -14.91 2.35 -9.29
C TYR A 226 -16.30 2.90 -9.67
N LEU A 227 -16.58 4.16 -9.36
CA LEU A 227 -17.88 4.79 -9.62
C LEU A 227 -18.19 4.93 -11.11
N VAL A 228 -17.19 5.21 -11.95
CA VAL A 228 -17.36 5.23 -13.41
C VAL A 228 -17.89 3.89 -13.91
N GLY A 229 -17.34 2.78 -13.42
CA GLY A 229 -17.78 1.43 -13.77
C GLY A 229 -19.20 1.08 -13.33
N LYS A 230 -19.74 1.79 -12.32
CA LYS A 230 -21.05 1.46 -11.72
C LYS A 230 -22.17 2.44 -12.07
N ILE A 231 -21.91 3.74 -12.03
CA ILE A 231 -22.91 4.81 -12.21
C ILE A 231 -22.63 5.71 -13.42
N GLY A 232 -21.51 5.49 -14.11
CA GLY A 232 -21.11 6.24 -15.29
C GLY A 232 -20.35 7.54 -14.98
N ARG A 233 -19.57 7.97 -15.98
CA ARG A 233 -18.58 9.06 -15.86
C ARG A 233 -19.11 10.37 -15.28
N GLU A 234 -20.19 10.90 -15.85
CA GLU A 234 -20.72 12.21 -15.46
C GLU A 234 -21.25 12.23 -14.03
N LYS A 235 -21.85 11.12 -13.57
CA LYS A 235 -22.37 11.02 -12.20
C LYS A 235 -21.23 10.84 -11.20
N ALA A 236 -20.24 10.00 -11.52
CA ALA A 236 -19.06 9.80 -10.69
C ALA A 236 -18.32 11.11 -10.45
N LYS A 237 -18.04 11.86 -11.52
CA LYS A 237 -17.38 13.17 -11.45
C LYS A 237 -18.13 14.14 -10.52
N LYS A 238 -19.42 14.37 -10.77
CA LYS A 238 -20.25 15.29 -9.96
C LYS A 238 -20.35 14.89 -8.48
N LEU A 239 -20.23 13.61 -8.18
CA LEU A 239 -20.25 13.12 -6.80
C LEU A 239 -18.92 13.46 -6.12
N LEU A 240 -17.78 13.16 -6.75
CA LEU A 240 -16.46 13.35 -6.14
C LEU A 240 -16.02 14.82 -6.05
N GLU A 241 -16.40 15.66 -7.02
CA GLU A 241 -16.14 17.12 -6.98
C GLU A 241 -16.70 17.78 -5.70
N LYS A 242 -17.72 17.19 -5.07
CA LYS A 242 -18.29 17.71 -3.81
C LYS A 242 -17.50 17.31 -2.57
N HIS A 243 -16.70 16.25 -2.66
CA HIS A 243 -16.24 15.51 -1.48
C HIS A 243 -14.72 15.36 -1.40
N ILE A 244 -14.02 15.23 -2.53
CA ILE A 244 -12.57 15.04 -2.58
C ILE A 244 -11.87 16.28 -3.16
N ASP A 245 -12.51 17.00 -4.08
CA ASP A 245 -11.85 18.08 -4.82
C ASP A 245 -11.19 19.13 -3.90
N SER A 246 -9.92 19.34 -4.23
CA SER A 246 -8.94 20.30 -3.71
C SER A 246 -8.84 21.52 -4.60
#